data_AF-A0A1Q2ZTD6-F1
#
_entry.id   AF-A0A1Q2ZTD6-F1
#
_cell.length_a   1.000
_cell.length_b   1.000
_cell.length_c   1.000
_cell.angle_alpha   90.00
_cell.angle_beta   90.00
_cell.angle_gamma   90.00
#
_symmetry.space_group_name_H-M   'P 1'
#
loop_
_entity.id
_entity.type
_entity.pdbx_description
1 polymer ?
#
loop_
_entity_poly.entity_id
_entity_poly.type
_entity_poly.pdbx_seq_one_letter_code
_entity_poly.pdbx_strand_id
1 'polypeptide(L)'
;MYHSLVTRSVADIDWLYLDESILSARGKRRHWSSNDQILCKIGMTTRSSVNTRLLEWQNTCKHPVINLTPERIHLLYESGRNSRTLTKILSKLSLNGSKVRPSNPKLQTYNNGGFYTNGKGPKTLAMIENTIHRQLWQRYGQGLIWCYGCDPEGHTRHKEWFRVPIKDLPLLARYIDRVCGG
;
A
#
# COMPACT_ATOMS: atom_id res chain seq x y z
N MET A 1 -10.81 -2.31 -0.43
CA MET A 1 -9.56 -2.72 -1.13
C MET A 1 -8.97 -4.04 -0.62
N TYR A 2 -8.57 -4.17 0.65
CA TYR A 2 -8.06 -5.46 1.19
C TYR A 2 -9.11 -6.58 1.10
N HIS A 3 -10.34 -6.32 1.54
CA HIS A 3 -11.43 -7.29 1.43
C HIS A 3 -11.68 -7.67 -0.03
N SER A 4 -11.90 -6.69 -0.92
CA SER A 4 -11.98 -6.92 -2.37
C SER A 4 -10.85 -7.78 -2.96
N LEU A 5 -9.58 -7.61 -2.55
CA LEU A 5 -8.47 -8.46 -3.03
C LEU A 5 -8.51 -9.89 -2.45
N VAL A 6 -8.97 -10.05 -1.21
CA VAL A 6 -9.07 -11.35 -0.52
C VAL A 6 -10.35 -12.10 -0.92
N THR A 7 -11.46 -11.40 -1.14
CA THR A 7 -12.81 -11.93 -1.41
C THR A 7 -13.26 -11.76 -2.86
N ARG A 8 -12.49 -11.05 -3.70
CA ARG A 8 -12.76 -10.74 -5.13
C ARG A 8 -14.06 -9.96 -5.40
N SER A 9 -14.60 -9.23 -4.42
CA SER A 9 -15.79 -8.38 -4.61
C SER A 9 -15.43 -7.04 -5.28
N VAL A 10 -16.04 -6.74 -6.44
CA VAL A 10 -15.78 -5.52 -7.24
C VAL A 10 -16.54 -4.29 -6.72
N ALA A 11 -17.69 -4.49 -6.05
CA ALA A 11 -18.57 -3.40 -5.61
C ALA A 11 -17.92 -2.41 -4.62
N ASP A 12 -16.88 -2.81 -3.90
CA ASP A 12 -16.20 -1.97 -2.90
C ASP A 12 -15.27 -0.90 -3.49
N ILE A 13 -15.06 -0.90 -4.82
CA ILE A 13 -14.06 -0.05 -5.50
C ILE A 13 -14.64 0.81 -6.63
N ASP A 14 -15.96 0.84 -6.81
CA ASP A 14 -16.64 1.58 -7.90
C ASP A 14 -16.40 3.09 -7.87
N TRP A 15 -16.01 3.64 -6.72
CA TRP A 15 -15.66 5.04 -6.53
C TRP A 15 -14.22 5.38 -6.95
N LEU A 16 -13.36 4.38 -7.17
CA LEU A 16 -11.93 4.57 -7.33
C LEU A 16 -11.51 4.61 -8.80
N TYR A 17 -11.23 5.84 -9.27
CA TYR A 17 -10.73 6.08 -10.62
C TYR A 17 -9.26 6.52 -10.59
N LEU A 18 -8.48 5.90 -11.45
CA LEU A 18 -7.08 6.25 -11.67
C LEU A 18 -7.01 7.23 -12.82
N ASP A 19 -6.28 8.30 -12.57
CA ASP A 19 -5.98 9.26 -13.61
C ASP A 19 -4.65 8.92 -14.28
N GLU A 20 -4.74 8.40 -15.50
CA GLU A 20 -3.60 8.04 -16.33
C GLU A 20 -3.21 9.15 -17.32
N SER A 21 -3.73 10.38 -17.15
CA SER A 21 -3.44 11.51 -18.05
C SER A 21 -1.96 11.89 -18.12
N ILE A 22 -1.17 11.52 -17.12
CA ILE A 22 0.30 11.72 -17.12
C ILE A 22 1.00 10.62 -17.93
N LEU A 23 0.41 9.42 -18.03
CA LEU A 23 1.02 8.25 -18.66
C LEU A 23 0.63 8.11 -20.15
N SER A 24 -0.45 8.75 -20.60
CA SER A 24 -0.81 8.79 -22.02
C SER A 24 -1.46 10.11 -22.43
N ALA A 25 -1.12 10.59 -23.62
CA ALA A 25 -1.65 11.83 -24.20
C ALA A 25 -3.18 11.81 -24.46
N ARG A 26 -3.83 10.64 -24.33
CA ARG A 26 -5.29 10.47 -24.42
C ARG A 26 -5.92 10.18 -23.06
N GLY A 27 -5.35 10.74 -21.99
CA GLY A 27 -5.73 10.51 -20.59
C GLY A 27 -7.22 10.30 -20.35
N LYS A 28 -7.62 9.03 -20.23
CA LYS A 28 -8.97 8.64 -19.82
C LYS A 28 -8.90 8.19 -18.37
N ARG A 29 -9.86 8.65 -17.57
CA ARG A 29 -10.12 8.10 -16.24
C ARG A 29 -10.41 6.61 -16.40
N ARG A 30 -9.63 5.76 -15.73
CA ARG A 30 -9.80 4.31 -15.82
C ARG A 30 -10.19 3.78 -14.44
N HIS A 31 -11.22 2.95 -14.44
CA HIS A 31 -11.63 2.22 -13.25
C HIS A 31 -10.51 1.28 -12.78
N TRP A 32 -10.29 1.18 -11.47
CA TRP A 32 -9.32 0.24 -10.91
C TRP A 32 -9.72 -1.21 -11.20
N SER A 33 -8.83 -2.02 -11.78
CA SER A 33 -9.15 -3.41 -12.12
C SER A 33 -7.96 -4.38 -11.95
N SER A 34 -7.00 -4.07 -11.09
CA SER A 34 -5.78 -4.89 -10.93
C SER A 34 -5.88 -5.86 -9.75
N ASN A 35 -5.55 -7.13 -9.99
CA ASN A 35 -5.55 -8.20 -8.99
C ASN A 35 -4.15 -8.45 -8.38
N ASP A 36 -3.08 -8.03 -9.06
CA ASP A 36 -1.68 -8.27 -8.62
C ASP A 36 -1.03 -7.02 -8.01
N GLN A 37 -1.74 -5.90 -8.01
CA GLN A 37 -1.31 -4.63 -7.46
C GLN A 37 -2.33 -4.16 -6.43
N ILE A 38 -1.85 -3.37 -5.47
CA ILE A 38 -2.67 -2.66 -4.50
C ILE A 38 -2.34 -1.18 -4.56
N LEU A 39 -3.32 -0.34 -4.26
CA LEU A 39 -3.12 1.08 -4.14
C LEU A 39 -2.81 1.41 -2.67
N CYS A 40 -1.62 1.94 -2.40
CA CYS A 40 -1.18 2.30 -1.07
C CYS A 40 -1.10 3.82 -0.93
N LYS A 41 -1.72 4.38 0.11
CA LYS A 41 -1.47 5.76 0.54
C LYS A 41 -0.36 5.74 1.58
N ILE A 42 0.64 6.60 1.42
CA ILE A 42 1.67 6.80 2.45
C ILE A 42 1.53 8.21 2.98
N GLY A 43 1.35 8.35 4.29
CA GLY A 43 1.24 9.64 4.94
C GLY A 43 1.85 9.64 6.34
N MET A 44 2.32 10.79 6.79
CA MET A 44 2.78 10.98 8.17
C MET A 44 1.66 11.42 9.12
N THR A 45 1.92 11.26 10.41
CA THR A 45 1.08 11.77 11.49
C THR A 45 1.91 12.11 12.72
N THR A 46 1.55 13.20 13.39
CA THR A 46 2.04 13.58 14.73
C THR A 46 1.00 13.29 15.80
N ARG A 47 -0.15 12.70 15.44
CA ARG A 47 -1.20 12.31 16.39
C ARG A 47 -0.69 11.20 17.31
N SER A 48 -1.26 11.15 18.51
CA SER A 48 -0.93 10.13 19.52
C SER A 48 -1.22 8.70 19.06
N SER A 49 -2.15 8.50 18.12
CA SER A 49 -2.46 7.19 17.56
C SER A 49 -2.58 7.20 16.04
N VAL A 50 -2.14 6.11 15.41
CA VAL A 50 -2.33 5.88 13.97
C VAL A 50 -3.81 5.73 13.63
N ASN A 51 -4.61 5.14 14.53
CA ASN A 51 -6.04 4.97 14.32
C ASN A 51 -6.78 6.30 14.15
N THR A 52 -6.42 7.33 14.94
CA THR A 52 -6.98 8.68 14.78
C THR A 52 -6.73 9.21 13.37
N ARG A 53 -5.52 9.04 12.83
CA ARG A 53 -5.19 9.47 11.47
C ARG A 53 -5.98 8.71 10.40
N LEU A 54 -6.16 7.40 10.59
CA LEU A 54 -6.95 6.59 9.67
C LEU A 54 -8.43 7.02 9.66
N LEU A 55 -9.00 7.33 10.83
CA LEU A 55 -10.36 7.86 10.94
C LEU A 55 -10.50 9.23 10.29
N GLU A 56 -9.52 10.14 10.47
CA GLU A 56 -9.49 11.41 9.75
C GLU A 56 -9.56 11.18 8.23
N TRP A 57 -8.73 10.28 7.69
CA TRP A 57 -8.75 9.97 6.27
C TRP A 57 -10.07 9.34 5.80
N GLN A 58 -10.65 8.42 6.57
CA GLN A 58 -11.96 7.84 6.25
C GLN A 58 -13.05 8.90 6.25
N ASN A 59 -13.03 9.81 7.23
CA ASN A 59 -14.01 10.89 7.35
C ASN A 59 -13.90 11.93 6.23
N THR A 60 -12.67 12.23 5.78
CA THR A 60 -12.43 13.14 4.65
C THR A 60 -12.79 12.47 3.32
N CYS A 61 -12.31 11.25 3.08
CA CYS A 61 -12.48 10.57 1.80
C CYS A 61 -13.85 9.88 1.68
N LYS A 62 -14.60 9.72 2.77
CA LYS A 62 -15.88 8.97 2.82
C LYS A 62 -15.78 7.52 2.34
N HIS A 63 -14.58 6.94 2.43
CA HIS A 63 -14.29 5.58 1.98
C HIS A 63 -13.55 4.78 3.05
N PRO A 64 -13.76 3.44 3.13
CA PRO A 64 -13.06 2.61 4.10
C PRO A 64 -11.56 2.57 3.80
N VAL A 65 -10.75 2.96 4.78
CA VAL A 65 -9.29 2.88 4.73
C VAL A 65 -8.83 1.74 5.62
N ILE A 66 -7.92 0.90 5.12
CA ILE A 66 -7.42 -0.28 5.82
C ILE A 66 -5.94 -0.08 6.06
N ASN A 67 -5.52 -0.14 7.32
CA ASN A 67 -4.10 -0.08 7.67
C ASN A 67 -3.35 -1.28 7.10
N LEU A 68 -2.21 -1.05 6.46
CA LEU A 68 -1.40 -2.10 5.86
C LEU A 68 -0.32 -2.56 6.86
N THR A 69 -0.74 -3.38 7.83
CA THR A 69 0.16 -3.94 8.85
C THR A 69 1.06 -5.05 8.27
N PRO A 70 2.21 -5.37 8.89
CA PRO A 70 3.08 -6.47 8.46
C PRO A 70 2.35 -7.80 8.32
N GLU A 71 1.40 -8.10 9.20
CA GLU A 71 0.57 -9.31 9.15
C GLU A 71 -0.31 -9.31 7.91
N ARG A 72 -0.96 -8.17 7.59
CA ARG A 72 -1.78 -8.02 6.38
C ARG A 72 -0.94 -8.07 5.11
N ILE A 73 0.27 -7.50 5.13
CA ILE A 73 1.23 -7.60 4.03
C ILE A 73 1.57 -9.07 3.78
N HIS A 74 1.85 -9.84 4.84
CA HIS A 74 2.16 -11.26 4.74
C HIS A 74 1.00 -12.04 4.13
N LEU A 75 -0.23 -11.83 4.61
CA LEU A 75 -1.43 -12.49 4.07
C LEU A 75 -1.66 -12.17 2.58
N LEU A 76 -1.49 -10.91 2.17
CA LEU A 76 -1.59 -10.49 0.77
C LEU A 76 -0.48 -11.15 -0.08
N TYR A 77 0.76 -11.15 0.42
CA TYR A 77 1.89 -11.73 -0.28
C TYR A 77 1.71 -13.25 -0.48
N GLU A 78 1.24 -13.97 0.55
CA GLU A 78 0.99 -15.41 0.48
C GLU A 78 -0.21 -15.77 -0.43
N SER A 79 -1.30 -14.99 -0.37
CA SER A 79 -2.47 -15.22 -1.24
C SER A 79 -2.11 -15.04 -2.72
N GLY A 80 -1.33 -14.02 -3.07
CA GLY A 80 -0.82 -13.84 -4.43
C GLY A 80 0.11 -14.97 -4.90
N ARG A 81 0.94 -15.52 -4.00
CA ARG A 81 1.84 -16.66 -4.31
C ARG A 81 1.08 -17.96 -4.53
N ASN A 82 -0.01 -18.16 -3.78
CA ASN A 82 -0.80 -19.39 -3.78
C ASN A 82 -1.78 -19.54 -4.96
N SER A 83 -1.88 -18.52 -5.82
CA SER A 83 -2.69 -18.50 -7.05
C SER A 83 -2.11 -19.37 -8.20
N ARG A 84 -0.87 -19.87 -8.07
CA ARG A 84 -0.29 -20.81 -9.06
C ARG A 84 -0.77 -22.24 -8.80
N THR A 85 -1.98 -22.54 -9.24
CA THR A 85 -2.66 -23.84 -9.09
C THR A 85 -1.81 -25.01 -9.61
N LEU A 86 -1.07 -24.81 -10.70
CA LEU A 86 -0.15 -25.83 -11.25
C LEU A 86 1.05 -26.10 -10.35
N THR A 87 1.63 -25.08 -9.72
CA THR A 87 2.77 -25.26 -8.80
C THR A 87 2.35 -25.99 -7.53
N LYS A 88 1.10 -25.83 -7.06
CA LYS A 88 0.56 -26.63 -5.94
C LYS A 88 0.37 -28.10 -6.29
N ILE A 89 -0.12 -28.39 -7.51
CA ILE A 89 -0.28 -29.77 -7.98
C ILE A 89 1.09 -30.45 -8.13
N LEU A 90 2.07 -29.76 -8.71
CA LEU A 90 3.42 -30.27 -8.91
C LEU A 90 4.28 -30.24 -7.64
N SER A 91 3.97 -29.40 -6.64
CA SER A 91 4.68 -29.38 -5.35
C SER A 91 4.52 -30.66 -4.55
N LYS A 92 3.48 -31.47 -4.85
CA LYS A 92 3.28 -32.80 -4.26
C LYS A 92 4.18 -33.88 -4.85
N LEU A 93 4.92 -33.57 -5.93
CA LEU A 93 5.90 -34.47 -6.55
C LEU A 93 7.34 -34.16 -6.11
N SER A 94 7.54 -33.14 -5.28
CA SER A 94 8.86 -32.78 -4.77
C SER A 94 9.07 -33.40 -3.38
N LEU A 95 9.92 -34.41 -3.30
CA LEU A 95 10.51 -34.87 -2.05
C LEU A 95 11.61 -33.85 -1.68
N ASN A 96 11.46 -33.20 -0.52
CA ASN A 96 12.35 -32.15 0.04
C ASN A 96 12.00 -30.70 -0.37
N GLY A 97 10.89 -30.20 0.16
CA GLY A 97 10.67 -28.75 0.31
C GLY A 97 10.61 -28.41 1.79
N SER A 98 11.73 -28.02 2.39
CA SER A 98 11.72 -27.34 3.69
C SER A 98 10.74 -26.17 3.58
N LYS A 99 9.67 -26.20 4.38
CA LYS A 99 8.72 -25.09 4.49
C LYS A 99 9.50 -23.92 5.10
N VAL A 100 10.17 -23.14 4.26
CA VAL A 100 10.70 -21.83 4.65
C VAL A 100 9.46 -20.98 4.92
N ARG A 101 8.97 -21.01 6.17
CA ARG A 101 8.10 -19.97 6.69
C ARG A 101 8.82 -18.66 6.42
N PRO A 102 8.22 -17.70 5.71
CA PRO A 102 8.80 -16.38 5.63
C PRO A 102 8.94 -15.90 7.07
N SER A 103 10.16 -15.82 7.60
CA SER A 103 10.37 -15.11 8.85
C SER A 103 9.99 -13.68 8.54
N ASN A 104 8.88 -13.21 9.13
CA ASN A 104 8.57 -11.79 9.11
C ASN A 104 9.77 -11.11 9.78
N PRO A 105 10.59 -10.36 9.04
CA PRO A 105 11.71 -9.68 9.65
C PRO A 105 11.11 -8.73 10.68
N LYS A 106 11.67 -8.75 11.89
CA LYS A 106 11.29 -7.82 12.93
C LYS A 106 11.63 -6.41 12.43
N LEU A 107 10.60 -5.65 12.07
CA LEU A 107 10.71 -4.25 11.69
C LEU A 107 11.04 -3.47 12.96
N GLN A 108 12.12 -2.70 12.94
CA GLN A 108 12.68 -2.07 14.14
C GLN A 108 11.82 -0.89 14.62
N THR A 109 11.25 -0.16 13.68
CA THR A 109 10.51 1.08 13.91
C THR A 109 9.00 0.90 13.85
N TYR A 110 8.52 -0.27 13.44
CA TYR A 110 7.10 -0.55 13.39
C TYR A 110 6.55 -0.84 14.79
N ASN A 111 5.60 -0.03 15.23
CA ASN A 111 4.89 -0.20 16.49
C ASN A 111 3.43 0.28 16.31
N ASN A 112 2.47 -0.16 17.11
CA ASN A 112 1.11 0.42 17.20
C ASN A 112 0.43 0.81 15.86
N GLY A 113 0.64 0.02 14.80
CA GLY A 113 0.05 0.28 13.48
C GLY A 113 0.83 1.20 12.54
N GLY A 114 2.03 1.69 12.89
CA GLY A 114 2.80 2.60 12.05
C GLY A 114 4.31 2.55 12.30
N PHE A 115 5.07 3.26 11.47
CA PHE A 115 6.52 3.38 11.61
C PHE A 115 6.87 4.68 12.34
N TYR A 116 7.74 4.58 13.34
CA TYR A 116 8.14 5.73 14.17
C TYR A 116 9.58 6.14 13.91
N THR A 117 9.84 7.44 13.99
CA THR A 117 11.18 7.98 14.12
C THR A 117 11.40 8.41 15.57
N ASN A 118 12.62 8.27 16.07
CA ASN A 118 12.97 8.69 17.42
C ASN A 118 13.02 10.21 17.59
N GLY A 119 12.92 10.99 16.49
CA GLY A 119 12.97 12.45 16.49
C GLY A 119 14.31 13.05 16.92
N LYS A 120 15.32 12.20 17.20
CA LYS A 120 16.66 12.59 17.65
C LYS A 120 17.68 12.69 16.51
N GLY A 121 17.25 12.39 15.29
CA GLY A 121 18.07 12.52 14.08
C GLY A 121 17.91 13.87 13.39
N PRO A 122 18.78 14.19 12.41
CA PRO A 122 18.70 15.44 11.65
C PRO A 122 17.51 15.49 10.67
N LYS A 123 16.83 14.36 10.45
CA LYS A 123 15.72 14.25 9.50
C LYS A 123 14.41 14.59 10.20
N THR A 124 13.72 15.62 9.71
CA THR A 124 12.35 15.93 10.14
C THR A 124 11.36 14.90 9.59
N LEU A 125 10.16 14.78 10.19
CA LEU A 125 9.09 13.92 9.68
C LEU A 125 8.76 14.21 8.21
N ALA A 126 8.71 15.49 7.84
CA ALA A 126 8.48 15.91 6.46
C ALA A 126 9.61 15.46 5.52
N MET A 127 10.87 15.49 5.96
CA MET A 127 11.99 14.97 5.17
C MET A 127 11.92 13.46 4.98
N ILE A 128 11.52 12.72 6.02
CA ILE A 128 11.32 11.27 5.95
C ILE A 128 10.21 10.94 4.96
N GLU A 129 9.06 11.60 5.05
CA GLU A 129 7.93 11.40 4.14
C GLU A 129 8.32 11.72 2.70
N ASN A 130 8.94 12.88 2.45
CA ASN A 130 9.39 13.26 1.11
C ASN A 130 10.43 12.28 0.54
N THR A 131 11.31 11.72 1.39
CA THR A 131 12.27 10.69 0.98
C THR A 131 11.55 9.44 0.50
N ILE A 132 10.55 8.98 1.28
CA ILE A 132 9.75 7.82 0.92
C ILE A 132 8.96 8.09 -0.37
N HIS A 133 8.25 9.21 -0.44
CA HIS A 133 7.45 9.57 -1.63
C HIS A 133 8.30 9.66 -2.89
N ARG A 134 9.46 10.32 -2.86
CA ARG A 134 10.37 10.41 -4.01
C ARG A 134 10.81 9.03 -4.49
N GLN A 135 11.21 8.16 -3.57
CA GLN A 135 11.63 6.80 -3.93
C GLN A 135 10.49 6.01 -4.57
N LEU A 136 9.28 6.13 -4.02
CA LEU A 136 8.12 5.41 -4.53
C LEU A 136 7.63 5.97 -5.87
N TRP A 137 7.70 7.29 -6.08
CA TRP A 137 7.43 7.89 -7.39
C TRP A 137 8.41 7.39 -8.45
N GLN A 138 9.70 7.32 -8.12
CA GLN A 138 10.70 6.78 -9.05
C GLN A 138 10.45 5.31 -9.39
N ARG A 139 10.01 4.51 -8.40
CA ARG A 139 9.86 3.06 -8.58
C ARG A 139 8.51 2.63 -9.17
N TYR A 140 7.43 3.28 -8.77
CA TYR A 140 6.05 2.87 -9.09
C TYR A 140 5.26 3.94 -9.85
N GLY A 141 5.83 5.13 -10.03
CA GLY A 141 5.12 6.29 -10.55
C GLY A 141 4.24 6.96 -9.49
N GLN A 142 3.64 8.08 -9.88
CA GLN A 142 2.71 8.82 -9.05
C GLN A 142 1.28 8.34 -9.30
N GLY A 143 0.61 7.82 -8.27
CA GLY A 143 -0.81 7.52 -8.32
C GLY A 143 -1.62 8.78 -8.10
N LEU A 144 -2.19 9.32 -9.18
CA LEU A 144 -3.17 10.38 -9.10
C LEU A 144 -4.57 9.77 -8.97
N ILE A 145 -5.21 10.07 -7.85
CA ILE A 145 -6.51 9.51 -7.51
C ILE A 145 -7.54 10.62 -7.46
N TRP A 146 -8.59 10.45 -8.25
CA TRP A 146 -9.82 11.19 -8.07
C TRP A 146 -10.63 10.53 -6.96
N CYS A 147 -11.05 11.33 -5.98
CA CYS A 147 -11.79 10.87 -4.83
C CYS A 147 -13.10 11.64 -4.73
N TYR A 148 -14.21 10.96 -5.02
CA TYR A 148 -15.54 11.56 -4.96
C TYR A 148 -15.86 12.17 -3.59
N GLY A 149 -15.46 11.50 -2.49
CA GLY A 149 -15.75 11.99 -1.14
C GLY A 149 -14.99 13.28 -0.76
N CYS A 150 -13.84 13.54 -1.37
CA CYS A 150 -13.08 14.76 -1.14
C CYS A 150 -13.51 15.90 -2.06
N ASP A 151 -13.83 15.58 -3.31
CA ASP A 151 -14.19 16.55 -4.33
C ASP A 151 -15.15 15.92 -5.35
N PRO A 152 -16.46 16.06 -5.13
CA PRO A 152 -17.49 15.53 -6.01
C PRO A 152 -17.42 16.10 -7.43
N GLU A 153 -16.91 17.32 -7.58
CA GLU A 153 -16.82 18.05 -8.85
C GLU A 153 -15.57 17.65 -9.64
N GLY A 154 -14.52 17.23 -8.93
CA GLY A 154 -13.33 16.59 -9.49
C GLY A 154 -12.26 17.51 -10.02
N HIS A 155 -12.12 18.64 -9.35
CA HIS A 155 -11.07 19.63 -9.58
C HIS A 155 -9.74 19.22 -8.92
N THR A 156 -9.78 18.43 -7.86
CA THR A 156 -8.63 18.07 -7.03
C THR A 156 -8.32 16.57 -7.09
N ARG A 157 -7.03 16.24 -6.88
CA ARG A 157 -6.50 14.87 -6.97
C ARG A 157 -5.59 14.60 -5.81
N HIS A 158 -5.69 13.41 -5.21
CA HIS A 158 -4.70 12.95 -4.26
C HIS A 158 -3.43 12.52 -4.98
N LYS A 159 -2.28 12.97 -4.48
CA LYS A 159 -0.95 12.75 -5.08
C LYS A 159 -0.08 11.74 -4.33
N GLU A 160 -0.55 11.30 -3.17
CA GLU A 160 0.17 10.49 -2.18
C GLU A 160 -0.16 8.99 -2.28
N TRP A 161 -0.67 8.56 -3.43
CA TRP A 161 -1.02 7.17 -3.68
C TRP A 161 -0.02 6.51 -4.62
N PHE A 162 0.20 5.21 -4.42
CA PHE A 162 1.19 4.43 -5.14
C PHE A 162 0.58 3.10 -5.59
N ARG A 163 0.78 2.75 -6.86
CA ARG A 163 0.42 1.45 -7.42
C ARG A 163 1.51 0.44 -7.11
N VAL A 164 1.37 -0.29 -6.01
CA VAL A 164 2.42 -1.20 -5.54
C VAL A 164 2.07 -2.65 -5.90
N PRO A 165 2.94 -3.38 -6.61
CA PRO A 165 2.79 -4.83 -6.78
C PRO A 165 2.73 -5.52 -5.42
N ILE A 166 1.80 -6.45 -5.23
CA ILE A 166 1.63 -7.17 -3.96
C ILE A 166 2.95 -7.87 -3.54
N LYS A 167 3.69 -8.39 -4.52
CA LYS A 167 5.02 -9.01 -4.33
C LYS A 167 6.08 -8.06 -3.74
N ASP A 168 5.93 -6.76 -3.92
CA ASP A 168 6.90 -5.74 -3.49
C ASP A 168 6.56 -5.17 -2.09
N LEU A 169 5.37 -5.46 -1.54
CA LEU A 169 4.93 -4.96 -0.23
C LEU A 169 5.90 -5.29 0.93
N PRO A 170 6.48 -6.51 1.03
CA PRO A 170 7.47 -6.78 2.08
C PRO A 170 8.73 -5.94 1.94
N LEU A 171 9.16 -5.66 0.70
CA LEU A 171 10.33 -4.81 0.44
C LEU A 171 10.03 -3.35 0.77
N LEU A 172 8.82 -2.89 0.45
CA LEU A 172 8.34 -1.56 0.80
C LEU A 172 8.35 -1.33 2.32
N ALA A 173 7.81 -2.27 3.09
CA ALA A 173 7.79 -2.17 4.55
C ALA A 173 9.21 -2.09 5.14
N ARG A 174 10.15 -2.91 4.65
CA ARG A 174 11.56 -2.86 5.07
C ARG A 174 12.26 -1.55 4.68
N TYR A 175 11.90 -0.99 3.52
CA TYR A 175 12.46 0.28 3.08
C TYR A 175 11.99 1.41 3.99
N ILE A 176 10.69 1.49 4.28
CA ILE A 176 10.14 2.49 5.20
C ILE A 176 10.78 2.34 6.59
N ASP A 177 10.88 1.11 7.10
CA ASP A 177 11.50 0.82 8.39
C ASP A 177 12.95 1.35 8.48
N ARG A 178 13.74 1.15 7.43
CA ARG A 178 15.11 1.66 7.34
C ARG A 178 15.15 3.19 7.32
N VAL A 179 14.28 3.82 6.53
CA VAL A 179 14.24 5.28 6.41
C VAL A 179 13.80 5.94 7.72
N CYS A 180 12.87 5.31 8.44
CA CYS A 180 12.42 5.75 9.77
C CYS A 180 13.47 5.50 10.86
N GLY A 181 14.26 4.43 10.74
CA GLY A 181 15.26 4.00 11.72
C GLY A 181 16.51 4.88 11.78
N GLY A 182 16.87 5.56 10.68
CA GLY A 182 18.05 6.42 10.60
C GLY A 182 19.00 5.98 9.52
#